data_AF-A0A0C3B747-F1
#
_entry.id   AF-A0A0C3B747-F1
#
_cell.length_a   1.000
_cell.length_b   1.000
_cell.length_c   1.000
_cell.angle_alpha   90.00
_cell.angle_beta   90.00
_cell.angle_gamma   90.00
#
_symmetry.space_group_name_H-M   'P 1'
#
loop_
_entity.id
_entity.type
_entity.pdbx_description
1 polymer ?
#
loop_
_entity_poly.entity_id
_entity_poly.type
_entity_poly.pdbx_seq_one_letter_code
_entity_poly.pdbx_strand_id
1 'polypeptide(L)'
;MRYLRHNDWVPPIIPHSGTSLDHPILELNCFVHDDDPRHVFPVKIARTESIGTLKKAIKEEKKVALEHVDAEALRLWKVSIPVNGGFKENVSRVELKDEDELSPVDTLSDVFSEVPARKHLHIIVLCSPPNAAEHTRSHPPSAFKPRGQD
;
A
#
# COMPACT_ATOMS: atom_id res chain seq x y z
N MET A 1 13.13 68.46 14.09
CA MET A 1 13.64 67.44 13.13
C MET A 1 14.05 66.21 13.90
N ARG A 2 13.36 65.09 13.70
CA ARG A 2 13.86 63.71 13.79
C ARG A 2 12.68 62.80 13.49
N TYR A 3 12.64 62.32 12.25
CA TYR A 3 11.93 61.09 11.90
C TYR A 3 12.42 59.97 12.81
N LEU A 4 11.55 59.02 13.17
CA LEU A 4 11.86 57.58 13.21
C LEU A 4 10.58 56.75 13.40
N ARG A 5 10.26 56.02 12.33
CA ARG A 5 9.69 54.65 12.24
C ARG A 5 8.25 54.36 12.65
N HIS A 6 7.40 54.43 11.62
CA HIS A 6 6.59 53.30 11.15
C HIS A 6 7.29 51.95 11.41
N ASN A 7 6.68 51.10 12.26
CA ASN A 7 6.48 49.65 12.09
C ASN A 7 6.17 49.02 13.44
N ASP A 8 4.90 49.05 13.83
CA ASP A 8 4.34 48.07 14.77
C ASP A 8 3.16 47.36 14.08
N TRP A 9 3.43 46.87 12.86
CA TRP A 9 2.55 45.89 12.25
C TRP A 9 2.90 44.54 12.87
N VAL A 10 2.19 44.19 13.93
CA VAL A 10 2.11 42.80 14.37
C VAL A 10 1.24 42.10 13.33
N PRO A 11 1.77 41.19 12.50
CA PRO A 11 0.90 40.42 11.61
C PRO A 11 -0.11 39.66 12.48
N PRO A 12 -1.36 39.47 12.02
CA PRO A 12 -2.24 38.51 12.68
C PRO A 12 -1.44 37.21 12.79
N ILE A 13 -1.36 36.65 13.99
CA ILE A 13 -0.91 35.28 14.18
C ILE A 13 -1.90 34.48 13.34
N ILE A 14 -1.50 34.13 12.11
CA ILE A 14 -2.17 33.11 11.34
C ILE A 14 -2.10 31.91 12.28
N PRO A 15 -3.23 31.37 12.76
CA PRO A 15 -3.17 30.09 13.43
C PRO A 15 -2.54 29.16 12.39
N HIS A 16 -1.26 28.84 12.60
CA HIS A 16 -0.60 27.75 11.94
C HIS A 16 -1.59 26.60 12.08
N SER A 17 -2.02 26.09 10.93
CA SER A 17 -2.97 25.02 10.74
C SER A 17 -3.05 24.18 12.00
N GLY A 18 -4.18 24.24 12.70
CA GLY A 18 -4.39 23.48 13.91
C GLY A 18 -4.26 21.99 13.61
N THR A 19 -3.06 21.44 13.65
CA THR A 19 -2.81 20.04 13.94
C THR A 19 -2.85 19.90 15.44
N SER A 20 -4.03 20.10 16.01
CA SER A 20 -4.39 19.52 17.29
C SER A 20 -5.70 18.76 17.07
N LEU A 21 -5.54 17.56 16.54
CA LEU A 21 -6.47 16.47 16.73
C LEU A 21 -5.56 15.26 16.95
N ASP A 22 -5.74 14.58 18.08
CA ASP A 22 -5.32 13.19 18.30
C ASP A 22 -5.90 12.31 17.19
N HIS A 23 -5.38 12.41 15.96
CA HIS A 23 -5.65 11.44 14.91
C HIS A 23 -4.83 10.22 15.26
N PRO A 24 -5.45 9.11 15.70
CA PRO A 24 -4.68 7.96 16.14
C PRO A 24 -3.86 7.49 14.94
N ILE A 25 -2.56 7.32 15.16
CA ILE A 25 -1.67 6.76 14.14
C ILE A 25 -1.80 5.24 14.20
N LEU A 26 -2.06 4.61 13.06
CA LEU A 26 -1.92 3.17 12.90
C LEU A 26 -0.48 2.83 12.53
N GLU A 27 -0.02 1.72 13.05
CA GLU A 27 1.17 1.04 12.57
C GLU A 27 0.72 -0.25 11.88
N LEU A 28 0.82 -0.27 10.55
CA LEU A 28 0.39 -1.39 9.71
C LEU A 28 1.60 -2.13 9.19
N ASN A 29 1.71 -3.41 9.55
CA ASN A 29 2.64 -4.32 8.90
C ASN A 29 2.14 -4.70 7.50
N CYS A 30 2.97 -4.42 6.50
CA CYS A 30 2.73 -4.65 5.08
C CYS A 30 3.67 -5.73 4.55
N PHE A 31 3.24 -6.44 3.51
CA PHE A 31 4.03 -7.47 2.82
C PHE A 31 3.76 -7.42 1.33
N VAL A 32 4.81 -7.42 0.52
CA VAL A 32 4.69 -7.54 -0.94
C VAL A 32 4.46 -9.01 -1.27
N HIS A 33 3.38 -9.30 -1.99
CA HIS A 33 3.04 -10.66 -2.41
C HIS A 33 4.22 -11.27 -3.21
N ASP A 34 4.49 -12.55 -2.97
CA ASP A 34 5.61 -13.31 -3.55
C ASP A 34 7.03 -12.89 -3.07
N ASP A 35 7.14 -11.95 -2.11
CA ASP A 35 8.44 -11.56 -1.55
C ASP A 35 8.91 -12.52 -0.41
N ASP A 36 10.14 -12.34 0.08
CA ASP A 36 10.61 -13.12 1.22
C ASP A 36 9.79 -12.79 2.49
N PRO A 37 9.28 -13.78 3.24
CA PRO A 37 8.47 -13.56 4.44
C PRO A 37 9.15 -12.72 5.53
N ARG A 38 10.48 -12.58 5.50
CA ARG A 38 11.24 -11.71 6.42
C ARG A 38 11.16 -10.23 6.04
N HIS A 39 10.66 -9.91 4.86
CA HIS A 39 10.59 -8.54 4.35
C HIS A 39 9.32 -7.78 4.75
N VAL A 40 8.49 -8.34 5.62
CA VAL A 40 7.38 -7.63 6.27
C VAL A 40 7.91 -6.33 6.87
N PHE A 41 7.22 -5.22 6.60
CA PHE A 41 7.66 -3.89 6.97
C PHE A 41 6.52 -3.07 7.57
N PRO A 42 6.77 -2.26 8.61
CA PRO A 42 5.76 -1.41 9.20
C PRO A 42 5.58 -0.12 8.37
N VAL A 43 4.36 0.39 8.32
CA VAL A 43 4.02 1.72 7.81
C VAL A 43 3.21 2.45 8.86
N LYS A 44 3.61 3.68 9.20
CA LYS A 44 2.90 4.55 10.12
C LYS A 44 2.04 5.55 9.36
N ILE A 45 0.76 5.60 9.67
CA ILE A 45 -0.19 6.43 8.93
C ILE A 45 -1.39 6.80 9.82
N ALA A 46 -1.92 8.01 9.67
CA ALA A 46 -3.07 8.45 10.47
C ALA A 46 -4.36 7.72 10.03
N ARG A 47 -5.24 7.40 10.99
CA ARG A 47 -6.52 6.71 10.70
C ARG A 47 -7.43 7.46 9.73
N THR A 48 -7.32 8.78 9.67
CA THR A 48 -8.10 9.63 8.77
C THR A 48 -7.60 9.61 7.33
N GLU A 49 -6.40 9.08 7.08
CA GLU A 49 -5.86 9.01 5.74
C GLU A 49 -6.57 7.93 4.90
N SER A 50 -6.54 8.16 3.60
CA SER A 50 -7.12 7.23 2.62
C SER A 50 -6.21 6.03 2.35
N ILE A 51 -6.78 4.96 1.81
CA ILE A 51 -6.02 3.85 1.22
C ILE A 51 -5.12 4.34 0.08
N GLY A 52 -5.54 5.36 -0.69
CA GLY A 52 -4.69 6.02 -1.68
C GLY A 52 -3.43 6.65 -1.06
N THR A 53 -3.54 7.28 0.12
CA THR A 53 -2.37 7.76 0.87
C THR A 53 -1.52 6.58 1.34
N LEU A 54 -2.13 5.50 1.84
CA LEU A 54 -1.41 4.30 2.26
C LEU A 54 -0.59 3.69 1.10
N LYS A 55 -1.14 3.61 -0.11
CA LYS A 55 -0.41 3.15 -1.30
C LYS A 55 0.87 3.97 -1.54
N LYS A 56 0.79 5.30 -1.40
CA LYS A 56 1.96 6.19 -1.52
C LYS A 56 3.00 5.94 -0.41
N ALA A 57 2.54 5.79 0.83
CA ALA A 57 3.42 5.51 1.97
C ALA A 57 4.14 4.15 1.82
N ILE A 58 3.44 3.12 1.32
CA ILE A 58 4.04 1.81 1.02
C ILE A 58 5.12 1.94 -0.06
N LYS A 59 4.84 2.64 -1.16
CA LYS A 59 5.84 2.91 -2.21
C LYS A 59 7.05 3.65 -1.65
N GLU A 60 6.82 4.64 -0.79
CA GLU A 60 7.87 5.43 -0.15
C GLU A 60 8.77 4.58 0.78
N GLU A 61 8.19 3.63 1.51
CA GLU A 61 8.94 2.74 2.40
C GLU A 61 9.73 1.68 1.61
N LYS A 62 9.17 1.18 0.51
CA LYS A 62 9.79 0.16 -0.36
C LYS A 62 10.23 0.71 -1.71
N LYS A 63 10.77 1.94 -1.74
CA LYS A 63 11.13 2.65 -2.99
C LYS A 63 11.96 1.84 -3.97
N VAL A 64 12.96 1.11 -3.48
CA VAL A 64 13.85 0.32 -4.36
C VAL A 64 13.10 -0.87 -4.97
N ALA A 65 12.29 -1.58 -4.17
CA ALA A 65 11.51 -2.71 -4.67
C ALA A 65 10.33 -2.29 -5.56
N LEU A 66 9.84 -1.06 -5.37
CA LEU A 66 8.65 -0.52 -6.04
C LEU A 66 9.00 0.66 -6.97
N GLU A 67 10.24 0.79 -7.42
CA GLU A 67 10.68 1.98 -8.18
C GLU A 67 9.93 2.13 -9.51
N HIS A 68 9.66 1.00 -10.16
CA HIS A 68 9.01 0.92 -11.47
C HIS A 68 7.48 0.79 -11.40
N VAL A 69 6.90 0.77 -10.19
CA VAL A 69 5.46 0.58 -9.99
C VAL A 69 4.86 1.87 -9.46
N ASP A 70 3.88 2.42 -10.15
CA ASP A 70 3.13 3.57 -9.65
C ASP A 70 2.36 3.21 -8.39
N ALA A 71 2.28 4.15 -7.44
CA ALA A 71 1.59 3.90 -6.18
C ALA A 71 0.12 3.52 -6.43
N GLU A 72 -0.53 4.11 -7.43
CA GLU A 72 -1.90 3.78 -7.83
C GLU A 72 -2.08 2.35 -8.35
N ALA A 73 -1.05 1.77 -8.96
CA ALA A 73 -1.05 0.40 -9.50
C ALA A 73 -0.86 -0.67 -8.41
N LEU A 74 -0.52 -0.28 -7.18
CA LEU A 74 -0.51 -1.17 -6.03
C LEU A 74 -1.94 -1.58 -5.68
N ARG A 75 -2.20 -2.88 -5.62
CA ARG A 75 -3.45 -3.43 -5.08
C ARG A 75 -3.23 -3.89 -3.65
N LEU A 76 -4.19 -3.60 -2.78
CA LEU A 76 -4.04 -3.81 -1.34
C LEU A 76 -5.20 -4.67 -0.81
N TRP A 77 -4.89 -5.62 0.07
CA TRP A 77 -5.88 -6.41 0.80
C TRP A 77 -5.64 -6.29 2.30
N LYS A 78 -6.72 -6.14 3.06
CA LYS A 78 -6.69 -6.25 4.51
C LYS A 78 -6.65 -7.72 4.91
N VAL A 79 -5.69 -8.08 5.75
CA VAL A 79 -5.59 -9.41 6.35
C VAL A 79 -5.29 -9.31 7.85
N SER A 80 -5.37 -10.44 8.55
CA SER A 80 -4.89 -10.56 9.93
C SER A 80 -4.19 -11.90 10.09
N ILE A 81 -2.87 -11.92 9.88
CA ILE A 81 -2.09 -13.16 9.85
C ILE A 81 -0.91 -13.04 10.82
N PRO A 82 -0.77 -13.93 11.81
CA PRO A 82 0.34 -13.84 12.75
C PRO A 82 1.70 -14.05 12.06
N VAL A 83 2.64 -13.15 12.32
CA VAL A 83 4.03 -13.25 11.84
C VAL A 83 4.82 -14.14 12.80
N ASN A 84 4.78 -15.45 12.56
CA ASN A 84 5.46 -16.48 13.35
C ASN A 84 6.09 -17.55 12.44
N GLY A 85 6.52 -18.68 13.01
CA GLY A 85 7.15 -19.78 12.24
C GLY A 85 6.28 -20.35 11.10
N GLY A 86 4.95 -20.22 11.18
CA GLY A 86 4.01 -20.65 10.12
C GLY A 86 3.62 -19.53 9.14
N PHE A 87 4.22 -18.33 9.24
CA PHE A 87 3.80 -17.17 8.47
C PHE A 87 3.78 -17.41 6.95
N LYS A 88 4.83 -18.03 6.41
CA LYS A 88 4.94 -18.33 4.96
C LYS A 88 3.78 -19.19 4.47
N GLU A 89 3.45 -20.26 5.19
CA GLU A 89 2.34 -21.14 4.85
C GLU A 89 1.00 -20.40 4.96
N ASN A 90 0.79 -19.65 6.04
CA ASN A 90 -0.45 -18.91 6.24
C ASN A 90 -0.71 -17.90 5.13
N VAL A 91 0.29 -17.12 4.71
CA VAL A 91 0.17 -16.14 3.61
C VAL A 91 -0.12 -16.84 2.29
N SER A 92 0.53 -17.99 2.01
CA SER A 92 0.30 -18.74 0.76
C SER A 92 -1.11 -19.34 0.63
N ARG A 93 -1.84 -19.46 1.75
CA ARG A 93 -3.22 -19.99 1.79
C ARG A 93 -4.27 -18.89 1.65
N VAL A 94 -3.86 -17.62 1.63
CA VAL A 94 -4.79 -16.50 1.47
C VAL A 94 -5.24 -16.43 0.01
N GLU A 95 -6.54 -16.45 -0.20
CA GLU A 95 -7.15 -16.18 -1.50
C GLU A 95 -7.40 -14.67 -1.62
N LEU A 96 -6.66 -14.00 -2.51
CA LEU A 96 -6.83 -12.57 -2.80
C LEU A 96 -7.90 -12.40 -3.88
N LYS A 97 -9.14 -12.14 -3.45
CA LYS A 97 -10.26 -11.89 -4.37
C LYS A 97 -10.33 -10.41 -4.73
N ASP A 98 -10.74 -10.12 -5.96
CA ASP A 98 -10.86 -8.74 -6.47
C ASP A 98 -11.92 -7.94 -5.69
N GLU A 99 -13.00 -8.61 -5.23
CA GLU A 99 -14.07 -8.01 -4.41
C GLU A 99 -13.61 -7.57 -3.01
N ASP A 100 -12.51 -8.15 -2.50
CA ASP A 100 -11.91 -7.82 -1.20
C ASP A 100 -10.78 -6.78 -1.32
N GLU A 101 -10.50 -6.29 -2.55
CA GLU A 101 -9.50 -5.24 -2.75
C GLU A 101 -9.94 -3.95 -2.06
N LEU A 102 -9.00 -3.33 -1.34
CA LEU A 102 -9.24 -2.06 -0.66
C LEU A 102 -9.38 -0.91 -1.66
N SER A 103 -10.51 -0.21 -1.59
CA SER A 103 -10.76 0.94 -2.45
C SER A 103 -9.87 2.11 -2.06
N PRO A 104 -9.24 2.82 -3.02
CA PRO A 104 -8.33 3.93 -2.73
C PRO A 104 -9.00 5.12 -2.04
N VAL A 105 -10.33 5.23 -2.11
CA VAL A 105 -11.10 6.31 -1.47
C VAL A 105 -11.53 6.00 -0.04
N ASP A 106 -11.46 4.73 0.38
CA ASP A 106 -11.79 4.36 1.75
C ASP A 106 -10.79 4.97 2.72
N THR A 107 -11.26 5.34 3.91
CA THR A 107 -10.38 5.77 4.99
C THR A 107 -9.86 4.56 5.78
N LEU A 108 -8.69 4.73 6.40
CA LEU A 108 -8.15 3.69 7.28
C LEU A 108 -9.03 3.44 8.50
N SER A 109 -9.81 4.42 8.98
CA SER A 109 -10.78 4.22 10.04
C SER A 109 -11.96 3.34 9.62
N ASP A 110 -12.40 3.42 8.37
CA ASP A 110 -13.46 2.54 7.84
C ASP A 110 -12.95 1.10 7.72
N VAL A 111 -11.73 0.93 7.17
CA VAL A 111 -11.12 -0.39 6.96
C VAL A 111 -10.67 -1.04 8.28
N PHE A 112 -10.14 -0.25 9.21
CA PHE A 112 -9.67 -0.67 10.54
C PHE A 112 -10.49 0.02 11.64
N SER A 113 -11.70 -0.48 11.86
CA SER A 113 -12.58 -0.01 12.93
C SER A 113 -11.96 -0.24 14.32
N GLU A 114 -11.24 -1.35 14.47
CA GLU A 114 -10.47 -1.71 15.67
C GLU A 114 -8.97 -1.51 15.48
N VAL A 115 -8.24 -1.47 16.59
CA VAL A 115 -6.77 -1.39 16.57
C VAL A 115 -6.21 -2.69 15.98
N PRO A 116 -5.36 -2.62 14.94
CA PRO A 116 -4.78 -3.80 14.31
C PRO A 116 -3.94 -4.64 15.29
N ALA A 117 -4.01 -5.96 15.16
CA ALA A 117 -3.37 -6.89 16.09
C ALA A 117 -1.84 -6.82 16.02
N ARG A 118 -1.18 -6.68 17.17
CA ARG A 118 0.30 -6.66 17.22
C ARG A 118 0.88 -7.95 16.65
N LYS A 119 2.06 -7.84 16.01
CA LYS A 119 2.78 -8.97 15.39
C LYS A 119 1.97 -9.73 14.33
N HIS A 120 0.96 -9.10 13.74
CA HIS A 120 0.25 -9.62 12.58
C HIS A 120 0.64 -8.85 11.33
N LEU A 121 0.58 -9.53 10.18
CA LEU A 121 0.47 -8.88 8.89
C LEU A 121 -0.93 -8.30 8.76
N HIS A 122 -1.00 -7.06 8.29
CA HIS A 122 -2.24 -6.30 8.14
C HIS A 122 -2.61 -6.06 6.69
N ILE A 123 -1.59 -5.88 5.83
CA ILE A 123 -1.78 -5.53 4.42
C ILE A 123 -0.94 -6.44 3.53
N ILE A 124 -1.56 -7.09 2.55
CA ILE A 124 -0.86 -7.70 1.41
C ILE A 124 -0.86 -6.70 0.25
N VAL A 125 0.30 -6.52 -0.36
CA VAL A 125 0.54 -5.60 -1.48
C VAL A 125 0.82 -6.43 -2.73
N LEU A 126 -0.05 -6.36 -3.73
CA LEU A 126 0.23 -6.94 -5.04
C LEU A 126 0.64 -5.83 -6.01
N CYS A 127 1.80 -6.02 -6.64
CA CYS A 127 2.26 -5.14 -7.69
C CYS A 127 1.65 -5.61 -9.01
N SER A 128 0.69 -4.88 -9.55
CA SER A 128 0.28 -5.11 -10.94
C SER A 128 1.24 -4.34 -11.82
N PRO A 129 1.94 -4.99 -12.77
CA PRO A 129 2.67 -4.23 -13.77
C PRO A 129 1.65 -3.38 -14.55
N PRO A 130 1.98 -2.12 -14.88
CA PRO A 130 1.06 -1.20 -15.60
C PRO A 130 0.67 -1.66 -17.02
N ASN A 131 1.06 -2.87 -17.46
CA ASN A 131 0.79 -3.37 -18.81
C ASN A 131 0.56 -4.90 -18.90
N ALA A 132 -0.24 -5.48 -18.00
CA ALA A 132 -0.74 -6.86 -18.16
C ALA A 132 -2.16 -6.93 -18.76
N ALA A 133 -2.61 -5.88 -19.43
CA ALA A 133 -3.65 -6.03 -20.44
C ALA A 133 -2.98 -6.51 -21.74
N GLU A 134 -3.36 -7.71 -22.17
CA GLU A 134 -3.11 -8.30 -23.49
C GLU A 134 -1.68 -8.76 -23.82
N HIS A 135 -1.33 -9.98 -23.42
CA HIS A 135 -0.79 -10.98 -24.35
C HIS A 135 -1.49 -12.32 -24.09
N THR A 136 -2.62 -12.49 -24.78
CA THR A 136 -3.07 -13.75 -25.38
C THR A 136 -2.68 -15.05 -24.64
N ARG A 137 -3.54 -15.50 -23.72
CA ARG A 137 -3.85 -16.95 -23.62
C ARG A 137 -4.66 -17.37 -24.85
N SER A 138 -4.09 -17.18 -26.04
CA SER A 138 -4.57 -17.80 -27.27
C SER A 138 -3.66 -18.98 -27.55
N HIS A 139 -3.95 -20.10 -26.87
CA HIS A 139 -3.63 -21.48 -27.25
C HIS A 139 -2.14 -21.90 -27.53
N PRO A 140 -1.71 -23.07 -27.04
CA PRO A 140 -0.36 -23.63 -27.23
C PRO A 140 -0.05 -24.05 -28.69
N PRO A 141 1.24 -24.26 -29.05
CA PRO A 141 1.68 -24.49 -30.43
C PRO A 141 1.13 -25.81 -30.97
N SER A 142 0.27 -25.75 -31.98
CA SER A 142 -0.31 -26.94 -32.62
C SER A 142 0.42 -27.25 -33.93
N ALA A 143 1.31 -28.25 -33.85
CA ALA A 143 1.54 -29.33 -34.83
C ALA A 143 3.03 -29.65 -35.03
N PHE A 144 3.54 -30.53 -34.18
CA PHE A 144 4.59 -31.47 -34.58
C PHE A 144 3.96 -32.42 -35.60
N LYS A 145 4.47 -32.47 -36.84
CA LYS A 145 4.01 -33.44 -37.85
C LYS A 145 5.19 -34.31 -38.30
N PRO A 146 5.34 -35.55 -37.80
CA PRO A 146 6.17 -36.55 -38.44
C PRO A 146 5.29 -37.53 -39.23
N ARG A 147 5.51 -37.59 -40.54
CA ARG A 147 5.14 -38.64 -41.52
C ARG A 147 5.28 -38.03 -42.91
N GLY A 148 5.97 -38.60 -43.89
CA GLY A 148 6.51 -39.92 -44.12
C GLY A 148 6.84 -39.99 -45.62
N GLN A 149 7.71 -40.92 -45.98
CA GLN A 149 8.17 -41.30 -47.32
C GLN A 149 7.17 -41.11 -48.48
N ASP A 150 7.66 -40.52 -49.57
CA ASP A 150 7.79 -41.19 -50.89
C ASP A 150 9.11 -40.71 -51.53
#